data_AF-I4VWN6-F1
#
_entry.id   AF-I4VWN6-F1
#
_cell.length_a   1.000
_cell.length_b   1.000
_cell.length_c   1.000
_cell.angle_alpha   90.00
_cell.angle_beta   90.00
_cell.angle_gamma   90.00
#
_symmetry.space_group_name_H-M   'P 1'
#
loop_
_entity.id
_entity.type
_entity.pdbx_description
1 polymer ?
#
loop_
_entity_poly.entity_id
_entity_poly.type
_entity_poly.pdbx_seq_one_letter_code
_entity_poly.pdbx_strand_id
1 'polypeptide(L)'
;MIKFTSILPIVVLAAGAAFAAPQTAAAAQHKHGDSLLVHRVQQEKGMNLPRRGLSMSQVEKTWGAPQRKLSPRGGDTAKHPQINRWEYANFIVYFEHSHVIHSVLNTPAGNNTNPSAVN
;
A
#
# COMPACT_ATOMS: atom_id res chain seq x y z
N MET A 1 9.27 -3.84 -80.99
CA MET A 1 8.63 -4.95 -81.73
C MET A 1 7.44 -5.43 -80.91
N ILE A 2 6.25 -5.42 -81.52
CA ILE A 2 5.04 -6.23 -81.26
C ILE A 2 4.34 -6.10 -79.88
N LYS A 3 3.10 -5.58 -79.96
CA LYS A 3 2.00 -5.55 -78.96
C LYS A 3 1.51 -6.96 -78.59
N PHE A 4 0.93 -7.16 -77.40
CA PHE A 4 -0.34 -7.92 -77.23
C PHE A 4 -1.05 -7.56 -75.92
N THR A 5 -2.37 -7.56 -76.00
CA THR A 5 -3.39 -7.00 -75.10
C THR A 5 -4.38 -8.11 -74.71
N SER A 6 -5.03 -7.96 -73.55
CA SER A 6 -6.26 -8.66 -73.07
C SER A 6 -6.03 -10.04 -72.42
N ILE A 7 -6.80 -10.54 -71.42
CA ILE A 7 -8.22 -10.37 -71.08
C ILE A 7 -8.44 -10.85 -69.60
N LEU A 8 -9.29 -10.15 -68.82
CA LEU A 8 -9.97 -10.62 -67.59
C LEU A 8 -11.20 -11.49 -68.00
N PRO A 9 -11.94 -12.25 -67.14
CA PRO A 9 -12.28 -11.94 -65.74
C PRO A 9 -12.62 -13.17 -64.82
N ILE A 10 -13.23 -12.88 -63.66
CA ILE A 10 -14.25 -13.69 -62.92
C ILE A 10 -13.81 -14.49 -61.68
N VAL A 11 -14.32 -13.99 -60.53
CA VAL A 11 -14.95 -14.67 -59.38
C VAL A 11 -14.02 -15.43 -58.43
N VAL A 12 -13.71 -14.88 -57.25
CA VAL A 12 -14.52 -14.73 -56.02
C VAL A 12 -14.61 -16.03 -55.18
N LEU A 13 -14.38 -15.83 -53.88
CA LEU A 13 -14.86 -16.58 -52.70
C LEU A 13 -13.99 -17.71 -52.11
N ALA A 14 -13.64 -17.43 -50.83
CA ALA A 14 -13.38 -18.36 -49.73
C ALA A 14 -12.01 -19.07 -49.77
N ALA A 15 -11.27 -19.27 -48.68
CA ALA A 15 -11.58 -19.25 -47.26
C ALA A 15 -10.25 -19.06 -46.49
N GLY A 16 -10.36 -18.42 -45.32
CA GLY A 16 -9.67 -18.88 -44.11
C GLY A 16 -8.14 -18.84 -44.08
N ALA A 17 -7.60 -17.75 -43.53
CA ALA A 17 -6.57 -17.80 -42.49
C ALA A 17 -6.39 -16.37 -41.95
N ALA A 18 -7.24 -16.00 -40.99
CA ALA A 18 -6.95 -14.84 -40.16
C ALA A 18 -5.68 -15.16 -39.36
N PHE A 19 -4.53 -14.68 -39.82
CA PHE A 19 -3.31 -14.66 -39.04
C PHE A 19 -3.56 -13.76 -37.83
N ALA A 20 -3.85 -14.39 -36.69
CA ALA A 20 -3.86 -13.75 -35.39
C ALA A 20 -2.43 -13.24 -35.11
N ALA A 21 -2.21 -11.93 -35.28
CA ALA A 21 -1.00 -11.29 -34.80
C ALA A 21 -0.95 -11.45 -33.26
N PRO A 22 0.13 -11.96 -32.67
CA PRO A 22 0.29 -11.98 -31.24
C PRO A 22 0.36 -10.52 -30.76
N GLN A 23 -0.69 -10.08 -30.08
CA GLN A 23 -0.69 -8.84 -29.34
C GLN A 23 0.41 -8.97 -28.28
N THR A 24 1.56 -8.37 -28.50
CA THR A 24 2.59 -8.23 -27.47
C THR A 24 1.99 -7.38 -26.36
N ALA A 25 1.45 -8.04 -25.34
CA ALA A 25 0.97 -7.40 -24.13
C ALA A 25 2.15 -6.61 -23.54
N ALA A 26 2.02 -5.29 -23.53
CA ALA A 26 2.98 -4.40 -22.89
C ALA A 26 3.04 -4.77 -21.40
N ALA A 27 4.15 -5.40 -20.98
CA ALA A 27 4.47 -5.62 -19.58
C ALA A 27 4.87 -4.27 -18.95
N ALA A 28 3.89 -3.41 -18.71
CA ALA A 28 4.08 -2.11 -18.09
C ALA A 28 3.40 -2.05 -16.73
N GLN A 29 3.79 -2.85 -15.74
CA GLN A 29 3.15 -2.72 -14.42
C GLN A 29 3.92 -3.26 -13.20
N HIS A 30 5.17 -2.87 -12.98
CA HIS A 30 5.85 -3.14 -11.69
C HIS A 30 6.77 -2.01 -11.19
N LYS A 31 6.41 -0.74 -11.40
CA LYS A 31 7.20 0.41 -10.88
C LYS A 31 6.48 1.25 -9.82
N HIS A 32 5.19 0.99 -9.54
CA HIS A 32 4.38 1.84 -8.66
C HIS A 32 4.34 1.41 -7.19
N GLY A 33 4.66 0.15 -6.86
CA GLY A 33 4.62 -0.32 -5.47
C GLY A 33 5.78 0.21 -4.62
N ASP A 34 6.98 0.22 -5.17
CA ASP A 34 8.21 0.54 -4.43
C ASP A 34 8.31 2.05 -4.09
N SER A 35 7.83 2.92 -4.99
CA SER A 35 7.79 4.37 -4.76
C SER A 35 6.88 4.74 -3.58
N LEU A 36 5.74 4.08 -3.41
CA LEU A 36 4.79 4.40 -2.32
C LEU A 36 5.39 4.14 -0.93
N LEU A 37 6.21 3.10 -0.79
CA LEU A 37 6.84 2.74 0.49
C LEU A 37 7.94 3.75 0.87
N VAL A 38 8.79 4.14 -0.08
CA VAL A 38 9.87 5.13 0.16
C VAL A 38 9.29 6.49 0.55
N HIS A 39 8.22 6.93 -0.12
CA HIS A 39 7.56 8.20 0.21
C HIS A 39 6.91 8.17 1.61
N ARG A 40 6.36 7.03 2.07
CA ARG A 40 5.78 6.90 3.42
C ARG A 40 6.84 7.07 4.51
N VAL A 41 7.97 6.37 4.41
CA VAL A 41 9.03 6.44 5.44
C VAL A 41 9.61 7.87 5.53
N GLN A 42 9.67 8.59 4.41
CA GLN A 42 10.05 10.01 4.38
C GLN A 42 9.00 10.90 5.08
N GLN A 43 7.70 10.67 4.83
CA GLN A 43 6.61 11.40 5.50
C GLN A 43 6.59 11.15 7.02
N GLU A 44 6.83 9.91 7.46
CA GLU A 44 6.96 9.57 8.88
C GLU A 44 8.12 10.31 9.55
N LYS A 45 9.28 10.42 8.87
CA LYS A 45 10.45 11.17 9.37
C LYS A 45 10.19 12.67 9.46
N GLY A 46 9.31 13.22 8.61
CA GLY A 46 8.92 14.63 8.63
C GLY A 46 7.88 14.99 9.69
N MET A 47 7.20 14.00 10.29
CA MET A 47 6.14 14.21 11.27
C MET A 47 6.71 14.14 12.70
N ASN A 48 6.24 15.03 13.59
CA ASN A 48 6.60 15.00 15.01
C ASN A 48 5.88 13.84 15.73
N LEU A 49 6.34 12.61 15.49
CA LEU A 49 5.81 11.38 16.10
C LEU A 49 6.55 11.05 17.41
N PRO A 50 5.88 10.39 18.38
CA PRO A 50 6.55 9.85 19.55
C PRO A 50 7.68 8.91 19.16
N ARG A 51 8.88 9.23 19.62
CA ARG A 51 10.07 8.41 19.39
C ARG A 51 10.03 7.16 20.27
N ARG A 52 10.64 6.09 19.79
CA ARG A 52 10.85 4.86 20.56
C ARG A 52 11.51 5.17 21.91
N GLY A 53 11.04 4.54 22.98
CA GLY A 53 11.57 4.67 24.34
C GLY A 53 10.92 5.77 25.19
N LEU A 54 10.05 6.62 24.63
CA LEU A 54 9.27 7.56 25.45
C LEU A 54 8.29 6.81 26.36
N SER A 55 8.07 7.31 27.58
CA SER A 55 7.06 6.76 28.48
C SER A 55 5.66 7.22 28.08
N MET A 56 4.62 6.46 28.45
CA MET A 56 3.21 6.86 28.25
C MET A 56 2.92 8.27 28.78
N SER A 57 3.43 8.60 29.97
CA SER A 57 3.27 9.94 30.57
C SER A 57 3.94 11.04 29.73
N GLN A 58 5.11 10.76 29.17
CA GLN A 58 5.81 11.74 28.33
C GLN A 58 5.11 11.93 26.99
N VAL A 59 4.55 10.86 26.43
CA VAL A 59 3.71 10.96 25.23
C VAL A 59 2.45 11.79 25.53
N GLU A 60 1.77 11.51 26.64
CA GLU A 60 0.58 12.25 27.03
C GLU A 60 0.87 13.73 27.32
N LYS A 61 2.04 14.05 27.89
CA LYS A 61 2.46 15.42 28.14
C LYS A 61 2.73 16.22 26.86
N THR A 62 3.31 15.58 25.84
CA THR A 62 3.71 16.25 24.60
C THR A 62 2.62 16.26 23.53
N TRP A 63 1.84 15.18 23.41
CA TRP A 63 0.77 15.03 22.39
C TRP A 63 -0.65 15.08 22.97
N GLY A 64 -0.81 15.16 24.29
CA GLY A 64 -2.11 15.15 24.95
C GLY A 64 -2.68 13.74 25.14
N ALA A 65 -3.88 13.69 25.70
CA ALA A 65 -4.62 12.45 25.89
C ALA A 65 -4.97 11.81 24.53
N PRO A 66 -4.84 10.48 24.40
CA PRO A 66 -5.22 9.79 23.17
C PRO A 66 -6.74 9.85 22.96
N GLN A 67 -7.19 9.84 21.70
CA GLN A 67 -8.61 9.80 21.39
C GLN A 67 -9.25 8.49 21.84
N ARG A 68 -8.54 7.36 21.63
CA ARG A 68 -8.98 6.03 22.06
C ARG A 68 -7.80 5.21 22.57
N LYS A 69 -8.02 4.46 23.64
CA LYS A 69 -7.13 3.39 24.10
C LYS A 69 -7.72 2.08 23.59
N LEU A 70 -7.11 1.50 22.56
CA LEU A 70 -7.58 0.26 21.94
C LEU A 70 -7.29 -0.94 22.84
N SER A 71 -8.04 -2.02 22.67
CA SER A 71 -7.84 -3.25 23.44
C SER A 71 -6.41 -3.76 23.30
N PRO A 72 -5.69 -3.99 24.42
CA PRO A 72 -4.34 -4.51 24.35
C PRO A 72 -4.31 -5.88 23.65
N ARG A 73 -3.16 -6.23 23.07
CA ARG A 73 -2.95 -7.52 22.38
C ARG A 73 -1.69 -8.17 22.91
N GLY A 74 -1.63 -9.50 22.85
CA GLY A 74 -0.59 -10.27 23.56
C GLY A 74 -0.82 -10.26 25.06
N GLY A 75 0.21 -10.58 25.84
CA GLY A 75 0.12 -10.77 27.29
C GLY A 75 -0.10 -12.22 27.72
N ASP A 76 -0.22 -13.16 26.77
CA ASP A 76 -0.47 -14.58 27.07
C ASP A 76 0.71 -15.26 27.78
N THR A 77 1.94 -14.79 27.52
CA THR A 77 3.16 -15.32 28.13
C THR A 77 4.19 -14.21 28.34
N ALA A 78 5.18 -14.43 29.20
CA ALA A 78 6.29 -13.48 29.38
C ALA A 78 7.09 -13.22 28.08
N LYS A 79 7.08 -14.17 27.12
CA LYS A 79 7.71 -14.00 25.80
C LYS A 79 6.84 -13.20 24.83
N HIS A 80 5.53 -13.08 25.10
CA HIS A 80 4.57 -12.33 24.31
C HIS A 80 4.04 -11.15 25.15
N PRO A 81 4.84 -10.08 25.31
CA PRO A 81 4.45 -8.96 26.17
C PRO A 81 3.16 -8.31 25.67
N GLN A 82 2.41 -7.73 26.60
CA GLN A 82 1.19 -7.00 26.27
C GLN A 82 1.53 -5.70 25.53
N ILE A 83 0.91 -5.50 24.38
CA ILE A 83 1.04 -4.31 23.55
C ILE A 83 -0.20 -3.43 23.70
N ASN A 84 -0.03 -2.31 24.40
CA ASN A 84 -1.04 -1.27 24.52
C ASN A 84 -1.02 -0.39 23.26
N ARG A 85 -2.21 -0.03 22.75
CA ARG A 85 -2.32 0.77 21.53
C ARG A 85 -3.15 2.01 21.80
N TRP A 86 -2.56 3.18 21.58
CA TRP A 86 -3.25 4.46 21.73
C TRP A 86 -3.42 5.12 20.37
N GLU A 87 -4.65 5.49 20.07
CA GLU A 87 -5.05 6.12 18.82
C GLU A 87 -5.11 7.65 18.98
N TYR A 88 -4.42 8.35 18.09
CA TYR A 88 -4.48 9.78 17.88
C TYR A 88 -5.05 10.05 16.48
N ALA A 89 -5.38 11.31 16.19
CA ALA A 89 -6.08 11.68 14.96
C ALA A 89 -5.40 11.20 13.68
N ASN A 90 -4.07 11.29 13.64
CA ASN A 90 -3.27 11.01 12.45
C ASN A 90 -2.33 9.82 12.59
N PHE A 91 -2.26 9.18 13.77
CA PHE A 91 -1.31 8.09 14.03
C PHE A 91 -1.72 7.23 15.22
N ILE A 92 -1.16 6.02 15.29
CA ILE A 92 -1.31 5.10 16.43
C ILE A 92 0.05 4.89 17.07
N VAL A 93 0.10 4.96 18.40
CA VAL A 93 1.29 4.69 19.21
C VAL A 93 1.14 3.32 19.87
N TYR A 94 2.15 2.49 19.68
CA TYR A 94 2.24 1.17 20.26
C TYR A 94 3.20 1.22 21.45
N PHE A 95 2.75 0.73 22.58
CA PHE A 95 3.54 0.65 23.80
C PHE A 95 3.67 -0.80 24.22
N GLU A 96 4.90 -1.16 24.61
CA GLU A 96 5.15 -2.38 25.37
C GLU A 96 5.38 -1.96 26.82
N HIS A 97 4.68 -2.61 27.75
CA HIS A 97 4.62 -2.17 29.14
C HIS A 97 4.15 -0.70 29.23
N SER A 98 5.09 0.23 29.43
CA SER A 98 4.84 1.68 29.55
C SER A 98 5.67 2.52 28.58
N HIS A 99 6.37 1.91 27.62
CA HIS A 99 7.29 2.58 26.71
C HIS A 99 6.90 2.43 25.25
N VAL A 100 7.09 3.49 24.46
CA VAL A 100 6.83 3.47 23.02
C VAL A 100 7.77 2.49 22.34
N ILE A 101 7.20 1.54 21.60
CA ILE A 101 7.95 0.65 20.71
C ILE A 101 7.89 1.13 19.25
N HIS A 102 6.75 1.71 18.84
CA HIS A 102 6.55 2.20 17.48
C HIS A 102 5.38 3.19 17.38
N SER A 103 5.42 4.05 16.37
CA SER A 103 4.38 5.03 16.04
C SER A 103 4.12 4.94 14.54
N VAL A 104 2.87 4.77 14.13
CA VAL A 104 2.49 4.50 12.74
C VAL A 104 1.46 5.53 12.26
N LEU A 105 1.66 6.10 11.06
CA LEU A 105 0.72 7.05 10.48
C LEU A 105 -0.58 6.38 10.01
N ASN A 106 -1.68 7.09 10.22
CA ASN A 106 -3.01 6.70 9.78
C ASN A 106 -3.28 7.20 8.36
N THR A 107 -2.52 6.71 7.37
CA THR A 107 -2.65 7.18 5.98
C THR A 107 -3.41 6.15 5.12
N PRO A 108 -4.47 6.54 4.38
CA PRO A 108 -5.28 5.64 3.55
C PRO A 108 -4.59 5.13 2.25
N ALA A 109 -3.25 5.11 2.21
CA ALA A 109 -2.50 4.69 1.02
C ALA A 109 -2.27 3.16 1.03
N GLY A 110 -3.05 2.44 0.22
CA GLY A 110 -2.95 1.00 -0.02
C GLY A 110 -3.65 0.17 1.05
N ASN A 111 -4.59 -0.69 0.62
CA ASN A 111 -5.40 -1.72 1.32
C ASN A 111 -5.97 -1.46 2.74
N ASN A 112 -5.61 -0.35 3.39
CA ASN A 112 -6.02 0.05 4.71
C ASN A 112 -6.82 1.36 4.61
N THR A 113 -7.93 1.30 3.89
CA THR A 113 -8.84 2.44 3.69
C THR A 113 -9.67 2.72 4.94
N ASN A 114 -9.72 1.78 5.89
CA ASN A 114 -10.47 1.88 7.16
C ASN A 114 -9.66 1.28 8.32
N PRO A 115 -8.67 2.00 8.86
CA PRO A 115 -7.86 1.54 9.99
C PRO A 115 -8.68 1.31 11.28
N SER A 116 -9.87 1.88 11.37
CA SER A 116 -10.85 1.63 12.43
C SER A 116 -11.67 0.35 12.24
N ALA A 117 -11.71 -0.24 11.04
CA ALA A 117 -12.48 -1.45 10.74
C ALA A 117 -11.76 -2.77 11.11
N VAL A 118 -10.48 -2.70 11.49
CA VAL A 118 -9.68 -3.88 11.88
C VAL A 118 -9.61 -4.12 13.39
N ASN A 119 -10.35 -3.34 14.21
CA ASN A 119 -10.41 -3.55 15.67
C ASN A 119 -11.58 -4.43 16.08
#